data_AF-A0A970JEI4-F1
#
_entry.id   AF-A0A970JEI4-F1
#
_cell.length_a   1.000
_cell.length_b   1.000
_cell.length_c   1.000
_cell.angle_alpha   90.00
_cell.angle_beta   90.00
_cell.angle_gamma   90.00
#
_symmetry.space_group_name_H-M   'P 1'
#
loop_
_entity.id
_entity.type
_entity.pdbx_description
1 polymer ?
#
loop_
_entity_poly.entity_id
_entity_poly.type
_entity_poly.pdbx_seq_one_letter_code
_entity_poly.pdbx_strand_id
1 'polypeptide(L)'
;MSKNLITVLDPRGQPSGIFGKVLDLSNPMAILDPEKQPTTTLESMTGQKMADRLDTLEGKTVYLVETGFAGAADFMKEVQGWFQRNMPSVKTVLRSKRGNMFTDDPELWQEIKENGDAAIVGVGG
;
A
#
# COMPACT_ATOMS: atom_id res chain seq x y z
N MET A 1 23.51 17.99 10.68
CA MET A 1 22.90 16.90 11.48
C MET A 1 23.70 15.63 11.21
N SER A 2 24.32 15.02 12.23
CA SER A 2 25.08 13.78 12.06
C SER A 2 24.12 12.62 11.79
N LYS A 3 24.34 11.86 10.71
CA LYS A 3 23.57 10.64 10.45
C LYS A 3 24.05 9.57 11.45
N ASN A 4 23.18 9.13 12.35
CA ASN A 4 23.42 7.94 13.15
C ASN A 4 23.27 6.73 12.24
N LEU A 5 24.37 6.05 11.97
CA LEU A 5 24.46 4.93 11.04
C LEU A 5 24.87 3.67 11.82
N ILE A 6 24.43 2.50 11.38
CA ILE A 6 24.70 1.23 12.07
C ILE A 6 26.08 0.73 11.66
N THR A 7 26.95 0.45 12.62
CA THR A 7 28.23 -0.23 12.36
C THR A 7 28.00 -1.74 12.44
N VAL A 8 28.10 -2.42 11.31
CA VAL A 8 28.06 -3.88 11.27
C VAL A 8 29.47 -4.41 11.48
N LEU A 9 29.69 -5.03 12.64
CA LEU A 9 30.93 -5.71 12.99
C LEU A 9 30.70 -7.23 12.81
N ASP A 10 31.05 -7.78 11.65
CA ASP A 10 31.02 -9.22 11.43
C ASP A 10 32.44 -9.80 11.45
N PRO A 11 32.75 -10.75 12.36
CA PRO A 11 34.05 -11.42 12.40
C PRO A 11 34.27 -12.46 11.27
N ARG A 12 33.29 -12.72 10.38
CA ARG A 12 33.32 -13.85 9.42
C ARG A 12 33.14 -13.47 7.94
N GLY A 13 33.59 -12.28 7.53
CA GLY A 13 33.99 -12.03 6.14
C GLY A 13 32.90 -11.56 5.17
N GLN A 14 31.74 -11.11 5.65
CA GLN A 14 30.87 -10.21 4.88
C GLN A 14 31.33 -8.75 5.05
N PRO A 15 30.98 -7.80 4.15
CA PRO A 15 31.52 -6.45 4.20
C PRO A 15 31.18 -5.74 5.51
N SER A 16 32.21 -5.46 6.32
CA SER A 16 32.13 -4.58 7.48
C SER A 16 31.99 -3.13 7.03
N GLY A 17 31.12 -2.36 7.66
CA GLY A 17 30.88 -0.98 7.24
C GLY A 17 29.75 -0.28 7.98
N ILE A 18 29.53 0.97 7.59
CA ILE A 18 28.50 1.83 8.13
C ILE A 18 27.27 1.74 7.20
N PHE A 19 26.22 1.07 7.65
CA PHE A 19 25.02 0.76 6.85
C PHE A 19 23.73 1.21 7.52
N GLY A 20 22.68 1.37 6.72
CA GLY A 20 21.32 1.62 7.21
C GLY A 20 21.10 2.98 7.87
N LYS A 21 19.86 3.21 8.32
CA LYS A 21 19.51 4.30 9.24
C LYS A 21 19.23 3.66 10.60
N VAL A 22 19.73 4.25 11.68
CA VAL A 22 19.30 3.85 13.03
C VAL A 22 17.80 4.17 13.17
N LEU A 23 17.06 3.28 13.85
CA LEU A 23 15.66 3.52 14.21
C LEU A 23 15.53 4.91 14.88
N ASP A 24 14.71 5.76 14.27
CA ASP A 24 14.28 7.01 14.88
C ASP A 24 13.04 6.72 15.72
N LEU A 25 13.21 6.67 17.04
CA LEU A 25 12.12 6.41 17.98
C LEU A 25 11.04 7.52 17.97
N SER A 26 11.35 8.70 17.43
CA SER A 26 10.35 9.75 17.23
C SER A 26 9.47 9.50 16.00
N ASN A 27 9.89 8.59 15.12
CA ASN A 27 9.12 8.15 13.96
C ASN A 27 8.47 6.78 14.24
N PRO A 28 7.16 6.73 14.54
CA PRO A 28 6.46 5.49 14.86
C PRO A 28 6.39 4.48 13.69
N MET A 29 6.90 4.84 12.51
CA MET A 29 6.93 4.00 11.31
C MET A 29 8.32 3.45 10.97
N ALA A 30 9.36 3.86 11.70
CA ALA A 30 10.73 3.45 11.44
C ALA A 30 11.06 2.08 12.08
N ILE A 31 10.19 1.07 11.96
CA ILE A 31 10.38 -0.24 12.59
C ILE A 31 11.51 -1.01 11.89
N LEU A 32 12.74 -0.70 12.29
CA LEU A 32 13.98 -1.33 11.84
C LEU A 32 14.61 -2.19 12.95
N ASP A 33 14.01 -2.18 14.15
CA ASP A 33 14.46 -2.89 15.34
C ASP A 33 13.23 -3.55 16.02
N PRO A 34 13.12 -4.89 16.03
CA PRO A 34 12.00 -5.60 16.61
C PRO A 34 11.90 -5.46 18.13
N GLU A 35 12.97 -5.05 18.82
CA GLU A 35 12.96 -4.81 20.28
C GLU A 35 12.42 -3.43 20.64
N LYS A 36 12.36 -2.51 19.68
CA LYS A 36 11.96 -1.11 19.88
C LYS A 36 10.74 -0.74 19.03
N GLN A 37 9.78 -1.65 18.96
CA GLN A 37 8.51 -1.37 18.29
C GLN A 37 7.78 -0.21 18.99
N PRO A 38 7.31 0.80 18.25
CA PRO A 38 6.55 1.89 18.82
C PRO A 38 5.21 1.36 19.36
N THR A 39 5.02 1.44 20.67
CA THR A 39 3.79 1.05 21.38
C THR A 39 2.74 2.16 21.31
N THR A 40 2.47 2.68 20.12
CA THR A 40 1.48 3.73 19.91
C THR A 40 0.07 3.15 19.83
N THR A 41 -0.95 3.96 20.09
CA THR A 41 -2.35 3.56 19.94
C THR A 41 -2.84 3.82 18.52
N LEU A 42 -3.86 3.08 18.06
CA LEU A 42 -4.50 3.36 16.77
C LEU A 42 -5.10 4.79 16.73
N GLU A 43 -5.58 5.29 17.87
CA GLU A 43 -6.12 6.64 18.00
C GLU A 43 -5.05 7.72 17.78
N SER A 44 -3.82 7.48 18.23
CA SER A 44 -2.68 8.39 17.98
C SER A 44 -2.12 8.31 16.56
N MET A 45 -2.61 7.40 15.72
CA MET A 45 -2.25 7.24 14.30
C MET A 45 -3.30 7.84 13.35
N THR A 46 -3.90 8.98 13.70
CA THR A 46 -4.97 9.62 12.92
C THR A 46 -4.62 9.88 11.44
N GLY A 47 -3.36 10.21 11.14
CA GLY A 47 -2.88 10.42 9.77
C GLY A 47 -2.62 9.14 8.96
N GLN A 48 -2.81 7.96 9.57
CA GLN A 48 -2.48 6.65 8.98
C GLN A 48 -3.67 5.69 9.06
N LYS A 49 -4.86 6.19 9.39
CA LYS A 49 -6.08 5.38 9.38
C LYS A 49 -6.38 4.93 7.95
N MET A 50 -6.71 3.64 7.81
CA MET A 50 -7.33 3.14 6.59
C MET A 50 -8.66 3.85 6.37
N ALA A 51 -9.13 3.87 5.12
CA ALA A 51 -10.46 4.36 4.81
C ALA A 51 -11.51 3.61 5.66
N ASP A 52 -12.54 4.35 6.10
CA ASP A 52 -13.63 3.75 6.85
C ASP A 52 -14.29 2.64 6.02
N ARG A 53 -14.65 1.55 6.70
CA ARG A 53 -15.31 0.42 6.05
C ARG A 53 -16.70 0.85 5.61
N LEU A 54 -17.02 0.62 4.35
CA LEU A 54 -18.38 0.74 3.85
C LEU A 54 -19.26 -0.38 4.43
N ASP A 55 -20.49 -0.02 4.79
CA ASP A 55 -21.50 -1.01 5.21
C ASP A 55 -21.98 -1.89 4.04
N THR A 56 -21.89 -1.36 2.81
CA THR A 56 -22.50 -1.94 1.60
C THR A 56 -21.80 -1.41 0.34
N LEU A 57 -21.81 -2.18 -0.76
CA LEU A 57 -21.23 -1.76 -2.06
C LEU A 57 -22.29 -1.33 -3.08
N GLU A 58 -23.56 -1.52 -2.76
CA GLU A 58 -24.71 -1.24 -3.60
C GLU A 58 -24.74 0.25 -3.98
N GLY A 59 -24.74 0.53 -5.28
CA GLY A 59 -24.70 1.89 -5.82
C GLY A 59 -23.34 2.59 -5.72
N LYS A 60 -22.32 1.93 -5.16
CA LYS A 60 -20.97 2.48 -4.95
C LYS A 60 -20.08 2.32 -6.18
N THR A 61 -19.05 3.16 -6.24
CA THR A 61 -18.00 3.12 -7.26
C THR A 61 -16.76 2.45 -6.70
N VAL A 62 -16.44 1.26 -7.23
CA VAL A 62 -15.27 0.47 -6.86
C VAL A 62 -14.22 0.57 -7.96
N TYR A 63 -13.06 1.11 -7.63
CA TYR A 63 -11.91 1.10 -8.51
C TYR A 63 -11.19 -0.25 -8.46
N LEU A 64 -10.92 -0.82 -9.63
CA LEU A 64 -10.15 -2.05 -9.78
C LEU A 64 -8.78 -1.62 -10.34
N VAL A 65 -7.74 -1.70 -9.51
CA VAL A 65 -6.40 -1.20 -9.86
C VAL A 65 -5.47 -2.39 -10.05
N GLU A 66 -4.96 -2.57 -11.27
CA GLU A 66 -3.87 -3.51 -11.53
C GLU A 66 -2.52 -2.77 -11.51
N THR A 67 -1.48 -3.39 -10.93
CA THR A 67 -0.18 -2.74 -10.68
C THR A 67 0.94 -3.21 -11.60
N GLY A 68 0.62 -3.84 -12.73
CA GLY A 68 1.59 -4.34 -13.71
C GLY A 68 2.23 -5.69 -13.37
N PHE A 69 1.75 -6.39 -12.34
CA PHE A 69 2.19 -7.77 -12.07
C PHE A 69 1.61 -8.72 -13.12
N ALA A 70 2.35 -9.77 -13.47
CA ALA A 70 1.94 -10.73 -14.50
C ALA A 70 0.56 -11.33 -14.17
N GLY A 71 -0.38 -11.19 -15.11
CA GLY A 71 -1.76 -11.69 -14.96
C GLY A 71 -2.72 -10.77 -14.19
N ALA A 72 -2.24 -9.70 -13.55
CA ALA A 72 -3.10 -8.81 -12.76
C ALA A 72 -4.18 -8.12 -13.61
N ALA A 73 -3.83 -7.71 -14.83
CA ALA A 73 -4.78 -7.05 -15.72
C ALA A 73 -5.94 -7.96 -16.13
N ASP A 74 -5.67 -9.22 -16.48
CA ASP A 74 -6.72 -10.16 -16.89
C ASP A 74 -7.55 -10.63 -15.71
N PHE A 75 -6.92 -10.83 -14.54
CA PHE A 75 -7.63 -11.07 -13.30
C PHE A 75 -8.61 -9.93 -12.96
N MET A 76 -8.16 -8.68 -13.05
CA MET A 76 -9.03 -7.52 -12.75
C MET A 76 -10.17 -7.33 -13.76
N LYS A 77 -9.97 -7.71 -15.03
CA LYS A 77 -11.07 -7.77 -16.01
C LYS A 77 -12.10 -8.84 -15.62
N GLU A 78 -11.66 -10.00 -15.15
CA GLU A 78 -12.59 -11.05 -14.71
C GLU A 78 -13.34 -10.64 -13.44
N VAL A 79 -12.66 -9.98 -12.49
CA VAL A 79 -13.31 -9.37 -11.32
C VAL A 79 -14.37 -8.36 -11.76
N GLN A 80 -14.05 -7.50 -12.73
CA GLN A 80 -15.01 -6.55 -13.29
C GLN A 80 -16.23 -7.26 -13.89
N GLY A 81 -16.01 -8.32 -14.67
CA GLY A 81 -17.07 -9.14 -15.23
C GLY A 81 -17.91 -9.83 -14.15
N TRP A 82 -17.29 -10.28 -13.06
CA TRP A 82 -18.00 -10.86 -11.93
C TRP A 82 -18.95 -9.83 -11.27
N PHE A 83 -18.49 -8.59 -11.05
CA PHE A 83 -19.35 -7.53 -10.51
C PHE A 83 -20.54 -7.26 -11.42
N GLN A 84 -20.33 -7.17 -12.74
CA GLN A 84 -21.42 -6.96 -13.69
C GLN A 84 -22.48 -8.06 -13.63
N ARG A 85 -22.06 -9.33 -13.43
CA ARG A 85 -22.98 -10.48 -13.39
C ARG A 85 -23.68 -10.64 -12.04
N ASN A 86 -22.97 -10.38 -10.94
CA ASN A 86 -23.43 -10.76 -9.59
C ASN A 86 -23.83 -9.56 -8.72
N MET A 87 -23.31 -8.37 -9.01
CA MET A 87 -23.56 -7.15 -8.27
C MET A 87 -23.71 -5.94 -9.22
N PRO A 88 -24.69 -5.95 -10.14
CA PRO A 88 -24.81 -4.96 -11.20
C PRO A 88 -25.06 -3.53 -10.71
N SER A 89 -25.50 -3.35 -9.46
CA SER A 89 -25.62 -2.04 -8.82
C SER A 89 -24.28 -1.40 -8.47
N VAL A 90 -23.20 -2.19 -8.40
CA VAL A 90 -21.84 -1.71 -8.12
C VAL A 90 -21.24 -1.18 -9.43
N LYS A 91 -20.81 0.08 -9.42
CA LYS A 91 -20.08 0.67 -10.56
C LYS A 91 -18.62 0.32 -10.43
N THR A 92 -18.04 -0.31 -11.44
CA THR A 92 -16.62 -0.67 -11.44
C THR A 92 -15.81 0.16 -12.42
N VAL A 93 -14.66 0.68 -11.98
CA VAL A 93 -13.73 1.44 -12.83
C VAL A 93 -12.38 0.72 -12.87
N LEU A 94 -12.02 0.14 -14.01
CA LEU A 94 -10.72 -0.53 -14.19
C LEU A 94 -9.63 0.51 -14.52
N ARG A 95 -8.49 0.43 -13.80
CA ARG A 95 -7.32 1.28 -13.99
C ARG A 95 -6.03 0.47 -13.95
N SER A 96 -5.13 0.82 -14.85
CA SER A 96 -3.75 0.36 -14.89
C SER A 96 -2.89 1.41 -14.22
N LYS A 97 -2.22 1.03 -13.13
CA LYS A 97 -1.31 1.93 -12.43
C LYS A 97 -0.09 2.23 -13.31
N ARG A 98 0.37 3.48 -13.32
CA ARG A 98 1.59 3.88 -14.02
C ARG A 98 2.84 3.29 -13.35
N GLY A 99 3.83 2.92 -14.16
CA GLY A 99 5.09 2.34 -13.68
C GLY A 99 4.92 0.88 -13.26
N ASN A 100 5.70 0.46 -12.25
CA ASN A 100 5.62 -0.88 -11.67
C ASN A 100 4.93 -0.86 -10.30
N MET A 101 4.78 -2.02 -9.66
CA MET A 101 4.11 -2.14 -8.35
C MET A 101 4.80 -1.39 -7.20
N PHE A 102 6.05 -0.96 -7.38
CA PHE A 102 6.83 -0.24 -6.37
C PHE A 102 6.90 1.27 -6.62
N THR A 103 6.45 1.72 -7.80
CA THR A 103 6.44 3.15 -8.14
C THR A 103 5.20 3.80 -7.52
N ASP A 104 5.24 5.06 -7.13
CA ASP A 104 4.02 5.76 -6.71
C ASP A 104 3.20 6.25 -7.93
N ASP A 105 1.88 6.43 -7.77
CA ASP A 105 0.99 6.98 -8.81
C ASP A 105 0.02 8.01 -8.21
N PRO A 106 0.51 9.20 -7.84
CA PRO A 106 -0.27 10.19 -7.09
C PRO A 106 -1.49 10.71 -7.85
N GLU A 107 -1.43 10.75 -9.18
CA GLU A 107 -2.56 11.16 -10.02
C GLU A 107 -3.71 10.15 -9.92
N LEU A 108 -3.40 8.85 -10.02
CA LEU A 108 -4.41 7.80 -9.86
C LEU A 108 -5.00 7.80 -8.44
N TRP A 109 -4.17 8.00 -7.41
CA TRP A 109 -4.66 8.05 -6.03
C TRP A 109 -5.59 9.23 -5.77
N GLN A 110 -5.28 10.38 -6.38
CA GLN A 110 -6.16 11.55 -6.32
C GLN A 110 -7.48 11.29 -7.06
N GLU A 111 -7.44 10.67 -8.25
CA GLU A 111 -8.65 10.28 -9.00
C GLU A 111 -9.56 9.37 -8.15
N ILE A 112 -8.99 8.33 -7.53
CA ILE A 112 -9.74 7.37 -6.70
C ILE A 112 -10.33 8.08 -5.48
N LYS A 113 -9.57 8.99 -4.85
CA LYS A 113 -10.04 9.75 -3.69
C LYS A 113 -11.23 10.66 -4.02
N GLU A 114 -11.26 11.22 -5.23
CA GLU A 114 -12.32 12.13 -5.67
C GLU A 114 -13.57 11.39 -6.15
N ASN A 115 -13.40 10.23 -6.79
CA ASN A 115 -14.47 9.59 -7.56
C ASN A 115 -14.84 8.18 -7.06
N GLY A 116 -14.02 7.56 -6.24
CA GLY A 116 -14.19 6.20 -5.74
C GLY A 116 -14.74 6.16 -4.31
N ASP A 117 -15.62 5.20 -4.05
CA ASP A 117 -16.02 4.85 -2.68
C ASP A 117 -15.10 3.77 -2.10
N ALA A 118 -14.53 2.91 -2.96
CA ALA A 118 -13.60 1.86 -2.58
C ALA A 118 -12.60 1.54 -3.71
N ALA A 119 -11.50 0.88 -3.36
CA ALA A 119 -10.53 0.36 -4.32
C ALA A 119 -10.12 -1.08 -3.99
N ILE A 120 -9.98 -1.91 -5.02
CA ILE A 120 -9.34 -3.23 -4.98
C ILE A 120 -8.03 -3.11 -5.74
N VAL A 121 -6.91 -3.29 -5.05
CA VAL A 121 -5.57 -3.15 -5.64
C VAL A 121 -4.94 -4.54 -5.77
N GLY A 122 -4.68 -4.95 -7.01
CA GLY A 122 -4.10 -6.25 -7.35
C GLY A 122 -2.58 -6.16 -7.38
N VAL A 123 -1.93 -6.53 -6.28
CA VAL A 123 -0.48 -6.40 -6.08
C VAL A 123 0.34 -7.66 -6.42
N GLY A 124 -0.30 -8.73 -6.89
CA GLY A 124 0.37 -10.00 -7.21
C GLY A 124 -0.59 -11.16 -7.41
N GLY A 125 -0.09 -12.24 -8.02
CA GLY A 125 -0.72 -13.55 -8.12
C GLY A 125 0.15 -14.62 -7.46
#